data_AF-A0A7S0EVC4-F1
#
_entry.id   AF-A0A7S0EVC4-F1
#
_cell.length_a   1.000
_cell.length_b   1.000
_cell.length_c   1.000
_cell.angle_alpha   90.00
_cell.angle_beta   90.00
_cell.angle_gamma   90.00
#
_symmetry.space_group_name_H-M   'P 1'
#
loop_
_entity.id
_entity.type
_entity.pdbx_description
1 polymer ?
#
loop_
_entity_poly.entity_id
_entity_poly.type
_entity_poly.pdbx_seq_one_letter_code
_entity_poly.pdbx_strand_id
1 'polypeptide(L)'
;AEGEGMFARTASNASSMSGWLDSNEVNPFKDLPLEQRKEAILNSMKKDQGAFRFSDSTLRDDDDFMQRAAAISGRCLKYASDRVRDNAMVVQAALTENPKSLKYASPGLRDNFSMIANSIDLHPRSLQYASPRLRNNRSLVLKAVSADGNVLQFASPELKKDRSLVWNAVSCCRDAIRYADRSIASSINLDDVDEAQRHRNGRSRRSERRQEHTHSSTLEGLLDEISRKPVAKPSRWGIIEQDRVVLEDDFVRNQTSVGSCCRTAVKKEEGEGEQEGCTSQPNIDIKQLRSRKN
;
A
#
# COMPACT_ATOMS: atom_id res chain seq x y z
N ALA A 1 2.67 -16.36 -39.15
CA ALA A 1 2.95 -17.08 -37.89
C ALA A 1 4.43 -17.45 -37.87
N GLU A 2 5.32 -16.47 -37.77
CA GLU A 2 6.74 -16.65 -37.44
C GLU A 2 7.17 -15.33 -36.79
N GLY A 3 7.54 -15.35 -35.51
CA GLY A 3 7.85 -14.13 -34.75
C GLY A 3 7.77 -14.23 -33.23
N GLU A 4 7.31 -15.35 -32.68
CA GLU A 4 7.24 -15.58 -31.23
C GLU A 4 8.17 -16.73 -30.85
N GLY A 5 9.46 -16.47 -30.66
CA GLY A 5 10.38 -17.58 -30.38
C GLY A 5 11.76 -17.28 -29.85
N MET A 6 12.03 -16.07 -29.31
CA MET A 6 13.42 -15.73 -28.93
C MET A 6 13.61 -14.98 -27.60
N PHE A 7 12.64 -15.03 -26.68
CA PHE A 7 12.74 -14.39 -25.36
C PHE A 7 12.66 -15.37 -24.19
N ALA A 8 13.28 -16.55 -24.33
CA ALA A 8 13.33 -17.52 -23.25
C ALA A 8 14.66 -18.26 -23.24
N ARG A 9 15.71 -17.61 -22.73
CA ARG A 9 16.84 -18.25 -22.03
C ARG A 9 17.73 -17.18 -21.41
N THR A 10 18.19 -17.45 -20.19
CA THR A 10 19.15 -16.70 -19.36
C THR A 10 18.63 -15.48 -18.58
N ALA A 11 17.82 -15.73 -17.54
CA ALA A 11 17.68 -14.81 -16.41
C ALA A 11 17.52 -15.57 -15.07
N SER A 12 18.40 -16.55 -14.83
CA SER A 12 18.54 -17.17 -13.51
C SER A 12 19.94 -16.80 -13.00
N ASN A 13 19.98 -15.98 -11.94
CA ASN A 13 21.17 -15.45 -11.25
C ASN A 13 21.82 -14.20 -11.86
N ALA A 14 21.32 -13.02 -11.48
CA ALA A 14 22.05 -11.75 -11.63
C ALA A 14 21.92 -10.89 -10.35
N SER A 15 22.51 -11.35 -9.25
CA SER A 15 22.58 -10.59 -7.99
C SER A 15 23.59 -9.44 -8.01
N SER A 16 24.33 -9.24 -9.11
CA SER A 16 25.30 -8.16 -9.27
C SER A 16 25.07 -7.43 -10.59
N MET A 17 24.42 -6.26 -10.54
CA MET A 17 24.11 -5.44 -11.72
C MET A 17 25.31 -4.60 -12.24
N SER A 18 26.54 -5.01 -11.94
CA SER A 18 27.78 -4.39 -12.45
C SER A 18 28.25 -4.99 -13.78
N GLY A 19 27.76 -6.18 -14.18
CA GLY A 19 28.11 -6.84 -15.45
C GLY A 19 27.21 -6.51 -16.64
N TRP A 20 26.36 -5.47 -16.56
CA TRP A 20 25.29 -5.23 -17.55
C TRP A 20 25.73 -4.50 -18.82
N LEU A 21 26.96 -4.00 -18.86
CA LEU A 21 27.47 -3.15 -19.95
C LEU A 21 28.32 -3.92 -20.99
N ASP A 22 28.64 -5.20 -20.75
CA ASP A 22 29.58 -5.97 -21.59
C ASP A 22 28.92 -6.99 -22.53
N SER A 23 27.59 -7.10 -22.56
CA SER A 23 26.92 -7.97 -23.51
C SER A 23 26.75 -7.24 -24.84
N ASN A 24 27.47 -7.69 -25.87
CA ASN A 24 27.45 -7.28 -27.28
C ASN A 24 26.06 -7.43 -27.98
N GLU A 25 24.96 -7.32 -27.24
CA GLU A 25 23.59 -7.45 -27.76
C GLU A 25 23.16 -6.14 -28.45
N VAL A 26 22.87 -6.25 -29.74
CA VAL A 26 22.30 -5.17 -30.55
C VAL A 26 20.96 -4.75 -29.93
N ASN A 27 20.77 -3.44 -29.69
CA ASN A 27 19.49 -2.92 -29.18
C ASN A 27 18.36 -3.24 -30.17
N PRO A 28 17.41 -4.14 -29.84
CA PRO A 28 16.39 -4.60 -30.77
C PRO A 28 15.35 -3.52 -31.12
N PHE A 29 15.36 -2.39 -30.41
CA PHE A 29 14.39 -1.30 -30.59
C PHE A 29 14.99 -0.06 -31.27
N LYS A 30 16.25 -0.11 -31.71
CA LYS A 30 16.99 1.05 -32.24
C LYS A 30 16.36 1.66 -33.49
N ASP A 31 15.71 0.85 -34.33
CA ASP A 31 15.14 1.31 -35.60
C ASP A 31 13.66 1.70 -35.47
N LEU A 32 13.05 1.47 -34.31
CA LEU A 32 11.66 1.86 -34.06
C LEU A 32 11.53 3.38 -33.83
N PRO A 33 10.42 4.00 -34.27
CA PRO A 33 10.03 5.35 -33.87
C PRO A 33 9.99 5.50 -32.35
N LEU A 34 10.26 6.71 -31.84
CA LEU A 34 10.43 6.96 -30.40
C LEU A 34 9.24 6.48 -29.56
N GLU A 35 8.00 6.77 -29.99
CA GLU A 35 6.79 6.37 -29.26
C GLU A 35 6.58 4.85 -29.26
N GLN A 36 6.85 4.18 -30.37
CA GLN A 36 6.79 2.70 -30.42
C GLN A 36 7.90 2.07 -29.58
N ARG A 37 9.09 2.69 -29.55
CA ARG A 37 10.21 2.27 -28.73
C ARG A 37 9.88 2.37 -27.23
N LYS A 38 9.25 3.47 -26.78
CA LYS A 38 8.78 3.64 -25.40
C LYS A 38 7.88 2.47 -25.00
N GLU A 39 6.83 2.21 -25.78
CA GLU A 39 5.88 1.13 -25.49
C GLU A 39 6.52 -0.26 -25.54
N ALA A 40 7.38 -0.51 -26.54
CA ALA A 40 8.08 -1.78 -26.66
C ALA A 40 8.95 -2.06 -25.43
N ILE A 41 9.75 -1.09 -24.99
CA ILE A 41 10.60 -1.23 -23.80
C ILE A 41 9.74 -1.42 -22.55
N LEU A 42 8.68 -0.63 -22.36
CA LEU A 42 7.80 -0.75 -21.19
C LEU A 42 7.09 -2.12 -21.14
N ASN A 43 6.66 -2.64 -22.28
CA ASN A 43 6.06 -3.98 -22.35
C ASN A 43 7.08 -5.09 -22.10
N SER A 44 8.32 -4.93 -22.58
CA SER A 44 9.42 -5.82 -22.23
C SER A 44 9.76 -5.75 -20.73
N MET A 45 9.73 -4.56 -20.12
CA MET A 45 9.99 -4.37 -18.69
C MET A 45 8.99 -5.10 -17.79
N LYS A 46 7.72 -5.21 -18.22
CA LYS A 46 6.70 -5.99 -17.50
C LYS A 46 7.05 -7.48 -17.42
N LYS A 47 7.78 -8.01 -18.42
CA LYS A 47 8.23 -9.42 -18.45
C LYS A 47 9.58 -9.58 -17.75
N ASP A 48 10.53 -8.70 -18.06
CA ASP A 48 11.86 -8.66 -17.47
C ASP A 48 12.29 -7.22 -17.22
N GLN A 49 12.44 -6.86 -15.94
CA GLN A 49 12.90 -5.53 -15.52
C GLN A 49 14.28 -5.17 -16.11
N GLY A 50 15.08 -6.16 -16.52
CA GLY A 50 16.35 -5.99 -17.22
C GLY A 50 16.24 -5.31 -18.58
N ALA A 51 15.06 -5.31 -19.21
CA ALA A 51 14.82 -4.66 -20.49
C ALA A 51 15.08 -3.14 -20.46
N PHE A 52 15.08 -2.51 -19.27
CA PHE A 52 15.40 -1.09 -19.12
C PHE A 52 16.80 -0.72 -19.66
N ARG A 53 17.73 -1.68 -19.78
CA ARG A 53 19.07 -1.46 -20.36
C ARG A 53 19.04 -0.90 -21.80
N PHE A 54 17.96 -1.17 -22.55
CA PHE A 54 17.78 -0.69 -23.92
C PHE A 54 17.28 0.75 -24.01
N SER A 55 16.95 1.39 -22.87
CA SER A 55 16.64 2.82 -22.83
C SER A 55 17.90 3.63 -23.16
N ASP A 56 17.80 4.57 -24.08
CA ASP A 56 18.86 5.53 -24.38
C ASP A 56 18.78 6.76 -23.45
N SER A 57 19.71 7.70 -23.59
CA SER A 57 19.72 8.92 -22.78
C SER A 57 18.47 9.79 -22.99
N THR A 58 17.88 9.76 -24.20
CA THR A 58 16.68 10.56 -24.50
C THR A 58 15.47 10.05 -23.74
N LEU A 59 15.30 8.72 -23.67
CA LEU A 59 14.25 8.09 -22.88
C LEU A 59 14.47 8.24 -21.38
N ARG A 60 15.71 8.15 -20.91
CA ARG A 60 16.05 8.32 -19.47
C ARG A 60 15.89 9.76 -18.98
N ASP A 61 15.80 10.72 -19.89
CA ASP A 61 15.48 12.12 -19.61
C ASP A 61 14.01 12.46 -19.91
N ASP A 62 13.18 11.52 -20.37
CA ASP A 62 11.75 11.73 -20.60
C ASP A 62 10.95 11.41 -19.33
N ASP A 63 10.19 12.39 -18.82
CA ASP A 63 9.45 12.25 -17.57
C ASP A 63 8.33 11.22 -17.65
N ASP A 64 7.59 11.15 -18.77
CA ASP A 64 6.46 10.22 -18.95
C ASP A 64 6.97 8.77 -19.01
N PHE A 65 7.97 8.54 -19.85
CA PHE A 65 8.61 7.24 -19.95
C PHE A 65 9.19 6.81 -18.60
N MET A 66 9.91 7.70 -17.92
CA MET A 66 10.53 7.38 -16.63
C MET A 66 9.51 7.19 -15.51
N GLN A 67 8.39 7.91 -15.50
CA GLN A 67 7.31 7.69 -14.54
C GLN A 67 6.72 6.29 -14.69
N ARG A 68 6.42 5.90 -15.93
CA ARG A 68 5.86 4.57 -16.25
C ARG A 68 6.87 3.45 -16.00
N ALA A 69 8.14 3.67 -16.35
CA ALA A 69 9.22 2.74 -16.07
C ALA A 69 9.44 2.57 -14.55
N ALA A 70 9.38 3.67 -13.78
CA ALA A 70 9.54 3.67 -12.33
C ALA A 70 8.41 2.93 -11.60
N ALA A 71 7.19 2.99 -12.14
CA ALA A 71 6.06 2.21 -11.63
C ALA A 71 6.25 0.69 -11.83
N ILE A 72 7.02 0.27 -12.85
CA ILE A 72 7.34 -1.14 -13.10
C ILE A 72 8.59 -1.57 -12.30
N SER A 73 9.60 -0.71 -12.21
CA SER A 73 10.83 -0.98 -11.47
C SER A 73 11.41 0.32 -10.91
N GLY A 74 11.25 0.55 -9.61
CA GLY A 74 11.77 1.74 -8.93
C GLY A 74 13.30 1.83 -8.93
N ARG A 75 14.00 0.74 -9.30
CA ARG A 75 15.47 0.74 -9.48
C ARG A 75 15.92 1.51 -10.73
N CYS A 76 15.05 1.75 -11.71
CA CYS A 76 15.39 2.48 -12.93
C CYS A 76 15.80 3.94 -12.65
N LEU A 77 15.32 4.52 -11.54
CA LEU A 77 15.62 5.88 -11.11
C LEU A 77 17.14 6.15 -10.96
N LYS A 78 17.94 5.10 -10.70
CA LYS A 78 19.41 5.17 -10.69
C LYS A 78 20.01 5.73 -11.99
N TYR A 79 19.37 5.44 -13.11
CA TYR A 79 19.86 5.73 -14.45
C TYR A 79 19.19 6.95 -15.09
N ALA A 80 18.22 7.54 -14.40
CA ALA A 80 17.52 8.73 -14.86
C ALA A 80 18.44 9.96 -14.81
N SER A 81 18.17 10.95 -15.65
CA SER A 81 18.86 12.23 -15.62
C SER A 81 18.69 12.92 -14.25
N ASP A 82 19.59 13.84 -13.89
CA ASP A 82 19.45 14.61 -12.65
C ASP A 82 18.11 15.38 -12.60
N ARG A 83 17.67 15.88 -13.76
CA ARG A 83 16.38 16.57 -13.94
C ARG A 83 15.20 15.66 -13.57
N VAL A 84 15.16 14.44 -14.11
CA VAL A 84 14.10 13.47 -13.82
C VAL A 84 14.15 13.00 -12.36
N ARG A 85 15.36 12.86 -11.77
CA ARG A 85 15.50 12.52 -10.35
C ARG A 85 15.03 13.63 -9.40
N ASP A 86 14.86 14.85 -9.89
CA ASP A 86 14.24 15.97 -9.16
C ASP A 86 12.73 16.08 -9.41
N ASN A 87 12.17 15.25 -10.29
CA ASN A 87 10.74 15.20 -10.53
C ASN A 87 10.01 14.37 -9.47
N ALA A 88 9.22 15.04 -8.65
CA ALA A 88 8.47 14.42 -7.56
C ALA A 88 7.52 13.30 -8.04
N MET A 89 6.88 13.45 -9.22
CA MET A 89 5.92 12.47 -9.73
C MET A 89 6.60 11.15 -10.10
N VAL A 90 7.78 11.23 -10.74
CA VAL A 90 8.59 10.06 -11.12
C VAL A 90 9.12 9.36 -9.87
N VAL A 91 9.64 10.12 -8.90
CA VAL A 91 10.14 9.57 -7.64
C VAL A 91 9.01 8.92 -6.83
N GLN A 92 7.82 9.53 -6.78
CA GLN A 92 6.66 8.96 -6.09
C GLN A 92 6.24 7.62 -6.70
N ALA A 93 6.24 7.49 -8.04
CA ALA A 93 5.99 6.21 -8.71
C ALA A 93 7.05 5.16 -8.34
N ALA A 94 8.34 5.54 -8.33
CA ALA A 94 9.42 4.65 -7.93
C ALA A 94 9.30 4.18 -6.46
N LEU A 95 8.82 5.05 -5.57
CA LEU A 95 8.62 4.77 -4.15
C LEU A 95 7.52 3.73 -3.92
N THR A 96 6.45 3.78 -4.71
CA THR A 96 5.35 2.81 -4.59
C THR A 96 5.76 1.38 -4.93
N GLU A 97 6.70 1.20 -5.88
CA GLU A 97 7.22 -0.13 -6.21
C GLU A 97 8.34 -0.55 -5.25
N ASN A 98 9.32 0.33 -5.02
CA ASN A 98 10.46 0.04 -4.18
C ASN A 98 10.85 1.25 -3.34
N PRO A 99 10.51 1.29 -2.04
CA PRO A 99 10.84 2.40 -1.15
C PRO A 99 12.34 2.72 -1.05
N LYS A 100 13.23 1.76 -1.38
CA LYS A 100 14.68 2.00 -1.41
C LYS A 100 15.14 2.84 -2.60
N SER A 101 14.26 3.14 -3.57
CA SER A 101 14.54 4.01 -4.71
C SER A 101 14.79 5.46 -4.30
N LEU A 102 14.28 5.90 -3.15
CA LEU A 102 14.47 7.24 -2.59
C LEU A 102 15.94 7.70 -2.53
N LYS A 103 16.87 6.74 -2.37
CA LYS A 103 18.31 7.03 -2.34
C LYS A 103 18.83 7.67 -3.63
N TYR A 104 18.14 7.43 -4.75
CA TYR A 104 18.47 8.01 -6.05
C TYR A 104 17.77 9.33 -6.32
N ALA A 105 16.75 9.71 -5.53
CA ALA A 105 16.11 11.01 -5.70
C ALA A 105 17.08 12.16 -5.47
N SER A 106 16.77 13.33 -6.04
CA SER A 106 17.58 14.53 -5.87
C SER A 106 17.77 14.89 -4.38
N PRO A 107 18.85 15.59 -4.02
CA PRO A 107 19.02 16.10 -2.67
C PRO A 107 17.84 16.97 -2.20
N GLY A 108 17.23 17.74 -3.11
CA GLY A 108 16.06 18.59 -2.82
C GLY A 108 14.84 17.76 -2.44
N LEU A 109 14.53 16.68 -3.17
CA LEU A 109 13.41 15.81 -2.85
C LEU A 109 13.62 14.98 -1.58
N ARG A 110 14.86 14.55 -1.29
CA ARG A 110 15.20 13.89 -0.01
C ARG A 110 15.14 14.83 1.19
N ASP A 111 15.08 16.13 0.93
CA ASP A 111 14.95 17.19 1.90
C ASP A 111 13.53 17.78 1.95
N ASN A 112 12.62 17.26 1.12
CA ASN A 112 11.22 17.62 1.10
C ASN A 112 10.44 16.82 2.15
N PHE A 113 9.77 17.55 3.05
CA PHE A 113 9.01 16.94 4.15
C PHE A 113 7.92 15.99 3.67
N SER A 114 7.11 16.40 2.68
CA SER A 114 5.98 15.64 2.18
C SER A 114 6.43 14.33 1.52
N MET A 115 7.49 14.40 0.69
CA MET A 115 8.07 13.23 0.04
C MET A 115 8.56 12.20 1.08
N ILE A 116 9.28 12.67 2.10
CA ILE A 116 9.78 11.78 3.16
C ILE A 116 8.64 11.23 4.02
N ALA A 117 7.64 12.04 4.37
CA ALA A 117 6.48 11.58 5.13
C ALA A 117 5.73 10.46 4.41
N ASN A 118 5.47 10.60 3.11
CA ASN A 118 4.85 9.58 2.28
C ASN A 118 5.72 8.31 2.21
N SER A 119 7.04 8.48 2.09
CA SER A 119 7.97 7.34 2.04
C SER A 119 8.03 6.55 3.36
N ILE A 120 7.79 7.22 4.50
CA ILE A 120 7.75 6.59 5.83
C ILE A 120 6.46 5.77 6.00
N ASP A 121 5.34 6.27 5.45
CA ASP A 121 4.06 5.53 5.45
C ASP A 121 4.17 4.22 4.67
N LEU A 122 4.94 4.22 3.57
CA LEU A 122 5.22 3.01 2.81
C LEU A 122 6.25 2.10 3.51
N HIS A 123 7.34 2.68 3.99
CA HIS A 123 8.39 1.95 4.68
C HIS A 123 9.11 2.82 5.71
N PRO A 124 9.01 2.52 7.02
CA PRO A 124 9.58 3.37 8.07
C PRO A 124 11.09 3.62 7.94
N ARG A 125 11.85 2.66 7.39
CA ARG A 125 13.31 2.78 7.20
C ARG A 125 13.71 3.70 6.04
N SER A 126 12.75 4.24 5.28
CA SER A 126 13.01 5.27 4.26
C SER A 126 13.63 6.53 4.86
N LEU A 127 13.44 6.78 6.17
CA LEU A 127 14.07 7.87 6.90
C LEU A 127 15.61 7.91 6.74
N GLN A 128 16.27 6.77 6.50
CA GLN A 128 17.72 6.72 6.29
C GLN A 128 18.21 7.54 5.09
N TYR A 129 17.34 7.75 4.10
CA TYR A 129 17.67 8.51 2.88
C TYR A 129 17.28 9.99 2.98
N ALA A 130 16.58 10.38 4.05
CA ALA A 130 16.21 11.77 4.28
C ALA A 130 17.44 12.62 4.61
N SER A 131 17.34 13.91 4.32
CA SER A 131 18.38 14.88 4.67
C SER A 131 18.69 14.86 6.18
N PRO A 132 19.91 15.27 6.61
CA PRO A 132 20.22 15.42 8.03
C PRO A 132 19.22 16.31 8.78
N ARG A 133 18.71 17.37 8.12
CA ARG A 133 17.69 18.26 8.70
C ARG A 133 16.40 17.50 9.02
N LEU A 134 15.90 16.71 8.07
CA LEU A 134 14.67 15.93 8.28
C LEU A 134 14.88 14.75 9.24
N ARG A 135 16.07 14.17 9.31
CA ARG A 135 16.43 13.15 10.32
C ARG A 135 16.53 13.71 11.75
N ASN A 136 16.65 15.03 11.88
CA ASN A 136 16.52 15.75 13.15
C ASN A 136 15.10 16.27 13.41
N ASN A 137 14.14 16.03 12.50
CA ASN A 137 12.77 16.42 12.71
C ASN A 137 12.07 15.40 13.62
N ARG A 138 11.79 15.82 14.86
CA ARG A 138 11.17 14.98 15.89
C ARG A 138 9.85 14.36 15.44
N SER A 139 8.97 15.09 14.73
CA SER A 139 7.65 14.56 14.36
C SER A 139 7.75 13.45 13.31
N LEU A 140 8.60 13.62 12.29
CA LEU A 140 8.89 12.59 11.29
C LEU A 140 9.53 11.35 11.91
N VAL A 141 10.54 11.56 12.77
CA VAL A 141 11.24 10.44 13.42
C VAL A 141 10.29 9.70 14.35
N LEU A 142 9.46 10.40 15.13
CA LEU A 142 8.47 9.77 16.00
C LEU A 142 7.46 8.93 15.19
N LYS A 143 6.97 9.45 14.06
CA LYS A 143 6.09 8.71 13.15
C LYS A 143 6.76 7.42 12.68
N ALA A 144 8.00 7.49 12.22
CA ALA A 144 8.73 6.32 11.74
C ALA A 144 9.06 5.30 12.86
N VAL A 145 9.46 5.79 14.04
CA VAL A 145 9.77 4.99 15.23
C VAL A 145 8.55 4.27 15.78
N SER A 146 7.37 4.89 15.69
CA SER A 146 6.12 4.27 16.11
C SER A 146 5.78 3.03 15.28
N ALA A 147 6.24 2.97 14.03
CA ALA A 147 6.04 1.84 13.11
C ALA A 147 7.18 0.81 13.18
N ASP A 148 8.45 1.23 13.23
CA ASP A 148 9.61 0.35 13.46
C ASP A 148 10.61 1.04 14.42
N GLY A 149 10.73 0.51 15.63
CA GLY A 149 11.62 1.06 16.67
C GLY A 149 13.10 1.12 16.23
N ASN A 150 13.53 0.22 15.33
CA ASN A 150 14.90 0.21 14.83
C ASN A 150 15.24 1.41 13.93
N VAL A 151 14.25 2.21 13.52
CA VAL A 151 14.47 3.44 12.76
C VAL A 151 15.25 4.47 13.58
N LEU A 152 15.25 4.36 14.92
CA LEU A 152 16.06 5.20 15.81
C LEU A 152 17.54 5.27 15.39
N GLN A 153 18.09 4.23 14.76
CA GLN A 153 19.45 4.22 14.25
C GLN A 153 19.76 5.37 13.27
N PHE A 154 18.77 5.80 12.49
CA PHE A 154 18.91 6.84 11.47
C PHE A 154 18.63 8.24 12.00
N ALA A 155 18.03 8.37 13.17
CA ALA A 155 17.75 9.65 13.81
C ALA A 155 19.06 10.40 14.13
N SER A 156 18.94 11.72 14.24
CA SER A 156 20.05 12.58 14.67
C SER A 156 20.55 12.21 16.09
N PRO A 157 21.83 12.51 16.41
CA PRO A 157 22.37 12.31 17.75
C PRO A 157 21.56 13.02 18.84
N GLU A 158 20.98 14.18 18.53
CA GLU A 158 20.16 14.98 19.44
C GLU A 158 18.87 14.22 19.80
N LEU A 159 18.19 13.64 18.81
CA LEU A 159 16.96 12.88 19.04
C LEU A 159 17.22 11.52 19.71
N LYS A 160 18.42 10.95 19.56
CA LYS A 160 18.83 9.74 20.30
C LYS A 160 19.04 9.99 21.80
N LYS A 161 19.09 11.25 22.23
CA LYS A 161 19.11 11.68 23.63
C LYS A 161 17.72 12.04 24.16
N ASP A 162 16.70 12.13 23.30
CA ASP A 162 15.33 12.38 23.73
C ASP A 162 14.76 11.11 24.39
N ARG A 163 14.71 11.13 25.72
CA ARG A 163 14.17 10.03 26.54
C ARG A 163 12.79 9.58 26.07
N SER A 164 11.91 10.51 25.70
CA SER A 164 10.55 10.19 25.26
C SER A 164 10.54 9.44 23.93
N LEU A 165 11.38 9.86 22.99
CA LEU A 165 11.49 9.25 21.66
C LEU A 165 12.16 7.87 21.74
N VAL A 166 13.24 7.76 22.51
CA VAL A 166 13.92 6.49 22.76
C VAL A 166 12.99 5.50 23.46
N TRP A 167 12.24 5.93 24.47
CA TRP A 167 11.27 5.07 25.15
C TRP A 167 10.22 4.51 24.19
N ASN A 168 9.69 5.34 23.28
CA ASN A 168 8.76 4.89 22.24
C ASN A 168 9.42 3.84 21.33
N ALA A 169 10.67 4.08 20.91
CA ALA A 169 11.41 3.14 20.06
C ALA A 169 11.62 1.79 20.72
N VAL A 170 12.08 1.81 21.98
CA VAL A 170 12.38 0.61 22.77
C VAL A 170 11.09 -0.15 23.13
N SER A 171 10.01 0.58 23.40
CA SER A 171 8.67 0.00 23.61
C SER A 171 8.12 -0.71 22.36
N CYS A 172 8.45 -0.22 21.15
CA CYS A 172 8.12 -0.91 19.90
C CYS A 172 9.05 -2.10 19.63
N CYS A 173 10.35 -1.91 19.81
CA CYS A 173 11.38 -2.92 19.54
C CYS A 173 12.46 -2.81 20.62
N ARG A 174 12.59 -3.83 21.49
CA ARG A 174 13.57 -3.83 22.59
C ARG A 174 15.00 -3.57 22.08
N ASP A 175 15.32 -4.12 20.92
CA ASP A 175 16.59 -3.98 20.24
C ASP A 175 16.98 -2.54 19.90
N ALA A 176 16.01 -1.62 19.81
CA ALA A 176 16.26 -0.22 19.49
C ALA A 176 17.15 0.48 20.53
N ILE A 177 17.24 -0.05 21.76
CA ILE A 177 18.07 0.52 22.82
C ILE A 177 19.55 0.63 22.44
N ARG A 178 20.03 -0.27 21.55
CA ARG A 178 21.41 -0.26 21.05
C ARG A 178 21.78 1.03 20.28
N TYR A 179 20.77 1.74 19.77
CA TYR A 179 20.93 2.97 18.99
C TYR A 179 20.71 4.24 19.80
N ALA A 180 20.22 4.12 21.03
CA ALA A 180 20.07 5.23 21.94
C ALA A 180 21.43 5.74 22.41
N ASP A 181 21.48 7.01 22.85
CA ASP A 181 22.66 7.50 23.53
C ASP A 181 22.90 6.72 24.83
N ARG A 182 24.18 6.48 25.16
CA ARG A 182 24.58 5.69 26.34
C ARG A 182 23.98 6.24 27.63
N SER A 183 23.89 7.57 27.76
CA SER A 183 23.32 8.24 28.94
C SER A 183 21.85 7.90 29.17
N ILE A 184 21.09 7.76 28.08
CA ILE A 184 19.67 7.39 28.12
C ILE A 184 19.52 5.87 28.27
N ALA A 185 20.32 5.09 27.54
CA ALA A 185 20.26 3.64 27.57
C ALA A 185 20.44 3.06 28.98
N SER A 186 21.32 3.62 29.81
CA SER A 186 21.52 3.19 31.20
C SER A 186 20.36 3.57 32.14
N SER A 187 19.55 4.55 31.76
CA SER A 187 18.47 5.11 32.58
C SER A 187 17.09 4.50 32.29
N ILE A 188 17.00 3.62 31.29
CA ILE A 188 15.77 2.95 30.87
C ILE A 188 15.73 1.60 31.58
N ASN A 189 14.67 1.38 32.35
CA ASN A 189 14.38 0.07 32.92
C ASN A 189 13.79 -0.84 31.82
N LEU A 190 14.51 -1.89 31.46
CA LEU A 190 14.09 -2.82 30.41
C LEU A 190 12.93 -3.73 30.86
N ASP A 191 12.72 -3.91 32.16
CA ASP A 191 11.61 -4.74 32.67
C ASP A 191 10.26 -4.06 32.40
N ASP A 192 10.20 -2.74 32.63
CA ASP A 192 9.03 -1.90 32.33
C ASP A 192 8.70 -1.91 30.82
N VAL A 193 9.74 -1.97 29.97
CA VAL A 193 9.60 -2.09 28.51
C VAL A 193 9.00 -3.45 28.13
N ASP A 194 9.51 -4.53 28.72
CA ASP A 194 9.01 -5.88 28.46
C ASP A 194 7.54 -6.02 28.86
N GLU A 195 7.15 -5.43 29.99
CA GLU A 195 5.75 -5.38 30.42
C GLU A 195 4.89 -4.59 29.43
N ALA A 196 5.35 -3.40 28.99
CA ALA A 196 4.67 -2.61 27.97
C ALA A 196 4.49 -3.38 26.64
N GLN A 197 5.50 -4.15 26.21
CA GLN A 197 5.43 -5.00 25.02
C GLN A 197 4.43 -6.15 25.19
N ARG A 198 4.42 -6.81 26.37
CA ARG A 198 3.43 -7.85 26.68
C ARG A 198 2.01 -7.32 26.63
N HIS A 199 1.75 -6.13 27.17
CA HIS A 199 0.44 -5.50 27.07
C HIS A 199 0.05 -5.17 25.64
N ARG A 200 1.00 -4.68 24.82
CA ARG A 200 0.74 -4.36 23.41
C ARG A 200 0.40 -5.61 22.60
N ASN A 201 1.19 -6.68 22.74
CA ASN A 201 0.96 -7.96 22.07
C ASN A 201 -0.29 -8.68 22.62
N GLY A 202 -0.55 -8.58 23.92
CA GLY A 202 -1.73 -9.15 24.58
C GLY A 202 -3.03 -8.45 24.17
N ARG A 203 -3.01 -7.14 23.93
CA ARG A 203 -4.14 -6.40 23.34
C ARG A 203 -4.43 -6.88 21.91
N SER A 204 -3.38 -7.06 21.08
CA SER A 204 -3.53 -7.61 19.71
C SER A 204 -4.19 -8.99 19.71
N ARG A 205 -3.69 -9.91 20.54
CA ARG A 205 -4.26 -11.27 20.66
C ARG A 205 -5.70 -11.30 21.16
N ARG A 206 -6.09 -10.37 22.05
CA ARG A 206 -7.47 -10.25 22.52
C ARG A 206 -8.40 -9.68 21.44
N SER A 207 -7.94 -8.73 20.62
CA SER A 207 -8.73 -8.23 19.48
C SER A 207 -8.87 -9.30 18.39
N GLU A 208 -7.81 -10.03 18.08
CA GLU A 208 -7.81 -11.14 17.10
C GLU A 208 -8.74 -12.28 17.54
N ARG A 209 -8.62 -12.76 18.79
CA ARG A 209 -9.54 -13.79 19.33
C ARG A 209 -11.00 -13.36 19.33
N ARG A 210 -11.29 -12.09 19.62
CA ARG A 210 -12.67 -11.57 19.57
C ARG A 210 -13.22 -11.61 18.14
N GLN A 211 -12.42 -11.25 17.14
CA GLN A 211 -12.82 -11.34 15.74
C GLN A 211 -12.98 -12.80 15.29
N GLU A 212 -12.05 -13.69 15.65
CA GLU A 212 -12.14 -15.13 15.36
C GLU A 212 -13.39 -15.76 15.99
N HIS A 213 -13.69 -15.50 17.26
CA HIS A 213 -14.90 -16.00 17.90
C HIS A 213 -16.17 -15.45 17.24
N THR A 214 -16.19 -14.18 16.80
CA THR A 214 -17.35 -13.62 16.08
C THR A 214 -17.52 -14.21 14.68
N HIS A 215 -16.43 -14.47 13.95
CA HIS A 215 -16.46 -15.11 12.64
C HIS A 215 -16.80 -16.60 12.74
N SER A 216 -16.27 -17.29 13.75
CA SER A 216 -16.60 -18.69 14.05
C SER A 216 -18.06 -18.84 14.47
N SER A 217 -18.58 -17.99 15.35
CA SER A 217 -19.99 -18.06 15.77
C SER A 217 -20.97 -17.70 14.63
N THR A 218 -20.58 -16.80 13.73
CA THR A 218 -21.40 -16.48 12.54
C THR A 218 -21.35 -17.59 11.49
N LEU A 219 -20.19 -18.21 11.26
CA LEU A 219 -20.08 -19.40 10.39
C LEU A 219 -20.80 -20.62 10.96
N GLU A 220 -20.67 -20.90 12.25
CA GLU A 220 -21.41 -21.99 12.92
C GLU A 220 -22.92 -21.76 12.88
N GLY A 221 -23.37 -20.51 13.09
CA GLY A 221 -24.78 -20.15 12.92
C GLY A 221 -25.29 -20.31 11.49
N LEU A 222 -24.50 -19.89 10.49
CA LEU A 222 -24.84 -20.09 9.07
C LEU A 222 -24.84 -21.56 8.67
N LEU A 223 -23.92 -22.38 9.19
CA LEU A 223 -23.87 -23.82 8.93
C LEU A 223 -25.05 -24.56 9.57
N ASP A 224 -25.45 -24.20 10.78
CA ASP A 224 -26.66 -24.76 11.43
C ASP A 224 -27.93 -24.33 10.67
N GLU A 225 -27.98 -23.10 10.16
CA GLU A 225 -29.11 -22.63 9.33
C GLU A 225 -29.17 -23.28 7.94
N ILE A 226 -28.02 -23.59 7.32
CA ILE A 226 -27.95 -24.37 6.08
C ILE A 226 -28.36 -25.83 6.33
N SER A 227 -27.93 -26.43 7.45
CA SER A 227 -28.24 -27.82 7.79
C SER A 227 -29.72 -28.05 8.14
N ARG A 228 -30.47 -27.00 8.52
CA ARG A 228 -31.90 -27.07 8.82
C ARG A 228 -32.81 -26.82 7.62
N LYS A 229 -32.27 -26.39 6.47
CA LYS A 229 -33.06 -26.26 5.24
C LYS A 229 -33.31 -27.65 4.64
N PRO A 230 -34.57 -28.05 4.40
CA PRO A 230 -34.86 -29.35 3.80
C PRO A 230 -34.32 -29.39 2.36
N VAL A 231 -33.42 -30.35 2.09
CA VAL A 231 -32.97 -30.66 0.74
C VAL A 231 -34.18 -31.14 -0.07
N ALA A 232 -34.66 -30.31 -0.99
CA ALA A 232 -35.70 -30.72 -1.92
C ALA A 232 -35.20 -31.92 -2.72
N LYS A 233 -35.99 -33.01 -2.73
CA LYS A 233 -35.66 -34.24 -3.48
C LYS A 233 -35.40 -33.89 -4.95
N PRO A 234 -34.33 -34.41 -5.58
CA PRO A 234 -34.13 -34.20 -7.00
C PRO A 234 -35.22 -34.97 -7.76
N SER A 235 -36.16 -34.23 -8.34
CA SER A 235 -37.13 -34.80 -9.27
C SER A 235 -36.40 -35.15 -10.57
N ARG A 236 -36.19 -36.46 -10.77
CA ARG A 236 -35.99 -37.11 -12.08
C ARG A 236 -34.80 -36.59 -12.90
N TRP A 237 -33.64 -37.20 -12.69
CA TRP A 237 -32.51 -37.10 -13.61
C TRP A 237 -32.87 -37.79 -14.93
N GLY A 238 -33.20 -37.00 -15.95
CA GLY A 238 -33.18 -37.43 -17.34
C GLY A 238 -31.74 -37.32 -17.85
N ILE A 239 -31.16 -38.44 -18.27
CA ILE A 239 -29.91 -38.49 -19.01
C ILE A 239 -30.17 -37.81 -20.36
N ILE A 240 -29.43 -36.74 -20.66
CA ILE A 240 -29.30 -36.22 -22.02
C ILE A 240 -27.81 -35.94 -22.25
N GLU A 241 -27.13 -36.87 -22.91
CA GLU A 241 -25.94 -36.59 -23.70
C GLU A 241 -26.38 -35.76 -24.91
N GLN A 242 -25.81 -34.56 -25.09
CA GLN A 242 -25.24 -34.04 -26.34
C GLN A 242 -25.01 -32.53 -26.25
N ASP A 243 -23.77 -32.15 -26.55
CA ASP A 243 -23.35 -30.96 -27.30
C ASP A 243 -23.73 -29.54 -26.82
N ARG A 244 -22.68 -28.84 -26.37
CA ARG A 244 -22.24 -27.52 -26.89
C ARG A 244 -23.14 -26.29 -26.66
N VAL A 245 -22.84 -25.46 -25.64
CA VAL A 245 -23.24 -24.02 -25.57
C VAL A 245 -22.23 -23.29 -24.67
N VAL A 246 -21.27 -22.48 -25.19
CA VAL A 246 -21.34 -21.03 -25.48
C VAL A 246 -21.89 -20.20 -24.32
N LEU A 247 -21.07 -19.26 -23.84
CA LEU A 247 -21.47 -18.19 -22.92
C LEU A 247 -22.35 -17.18 -23.66
N GLU A 248 -23.50 -16.80 -23.10
CA GLU A 248 -23.99 -15.41 -23.10
C GLU A 248 -25.23 -15.23 -22.20
N ASP A 249 -25.40 -13.97 -21.78
CA ASP A 249 -26.05 -13.44 -20.59
C ASP A 249 -27.60 -13.35 -20.59
N ASP A 250 -28.10 -13.07 -19.37
CA ASP A 250 -29.29 -12.27 -19.03
C ASP A 250 -30.70 -12.79 -19.32
N PHE A 251 -31.44 -13.11 -18.23
CA PHE A 251 -32.78 -12.50 -18.06
C PHE A 251 -33.26 -12.41 -16.60
N VAL A 252 -33.84 -11.25 -16.32
CA VAL A 252 -34.26 -10.66 -15.04
C VAL A 252 -35.75 -10.98 -14.75
N ARG A 253 -36.13 -10.82 -13.46
CA ARG A 253 -37.48 -10.57 -12.84
C ARG A 253 -38.01 -11.76 -12.01
N ASN A 254 -38.52 -11.61 -10.77
CA ASN A 254 -38.88 -10.46 -9.95
C ASN A 254 -39.14 -10.91 -8.48
N GLN A 255 -38.70 -10.08 -7.50
CA GLN A 255 -39.31 -9.68 -6.20
C GLN A 255 -39.84 -10.75 -5.20
N THR A 256 -39.48 -10.79 -3.90
CA THR A 256 -39.78 -9.79 -2.84
C THR A 256 -39.13 -10.16 -1.47
N SER A 257 -38.76 -9.14 -0.67
CA SER A 257 -38.45 -9.13 0.80
C SER A 257 -37.13 -9.82 1.24
N VAL A 258 -36.22 -9.34 2.11
CA VAL A 258 -36.09 -8.33 3.19
C VAL A 258 -34.58 -7.98 3.23
N GLY A 259 -34.10 -6.74 3.16
CA GLY A 259 -33.98 -5.81 4.29
C GLY A 259 -32.58 -5.82 4.93
N SER A 260 -31.81 -4.77 4.62
CA SER A 260 -30.47 -4.39 5.12
C SER A 260 -30.30 -4.34 6.65
N CYS A 261 -29.09 -4.62 7.15
CA CYS A 261 -28.53 -3.81 8.23
C CYS A 261 -26.99 -3.89 8.35
N CYS A 262 -26.31 -2.94 7.71
CA CYS A 262 -25.22 -2.22 8.36
C CYS A 262 -25.79 -1.51 9.60
N ARG A 263 -25.13 -1.60 10.76
CA ARG A 263 -25.38 -0.63 11.84
C ARG A 263 -24.08 -0.29 12.57
N THR A 264 -23.71 0.97 12.40
CA THR A 264 -22.68 1.72 13.12
C THR A 264 -23.06 1.84 14.60
N ALA A 265 -22.05 1.76 15.46
CA ALA A 265 -22.13 2.00 16.88
C ALA A 265 -22.31 3.50 17.21
N VAL A 266 -23.24 3.82 18.11
CA VAL A 266 -23.12 4.95 19.06
C VAL A 266 -23.74 4.54 20.39
N LYS A 267 -23.01 4.88 21.45
CA LYS A 267 -23.18 4.58 22.88
C LYS A 267 -24.47 5.15 23.50
N LYS A 268 -24.97 4.48 24.54
CA LYS A 268 -25.66 5.09 25.68
C LYS A 268 -24.63 5.37 26.77
N GLU A 269 -24.53 6.61 27.23
CA GLU A 269 -24.07 6.98 28.56
C GLU A 269 -25.27 7.58 29.31
N GLU A 270 -25.33 7.26 30.59
CA GLU A 270 -26.28 7.80 31.58
C GLU A 270 -25.97 9.27 31.88
N GLY A 271 -26.96 10.03 32.35
CA GLY A 271 -26.73 11.34 32.93
C GLY A 271 -27.96 12.24 32.95
N GLU A 272 -28.32 12.65 34.16
CA GLU A 272 -29.39 13.56 34.55
C GLU A 272 -29.21 15.00 33.99
N GLY A 273 -30.28 15.80 33.98
CA GLY A 273 -30.17 17.27 34.03
C GLY A 273 -30.89 18.08 32.94
N GLU A 274 -32.05 18.63 33.33
CA GLU A 274 -32.47 20.03 33.17
C GLU A 274 -32.62 20.74 31.79
N GLN A 275 -33.84 21.26 31.62
CA GLN A 275 -34.22 22.60 31.13
C GLN A 275 -34.28 22.95 29.62
N GLU A 276 -35.53 23.25 29.22
CA GLU A 276 -36.02 24.46 28.51
C GLU A 276 -35.79 24.71 27.00
N GLY A 277 -36.86 25.26 26.38
CA GLY A 277 -36.81 26.16 25.21
C GLY A 277 -37.33 25.54 23.90
N CYS A 278 -38.61 25.75 23.53
CA CYS A 278 -39.09 26.78 22.57
C CYS A 278 -38.58 26.60 21.12
N THR A 279 -39.32 26.76 20.01
CA THR A 279 -40.71 27.03 19.59
C THR A 279 -40.66 27.17 18.05
N SER A 280 -41.79 26.93 17.35
CA SER A 280 -42.16 27.53 16.02
C SER A 280 -41.37 27.06 14.78
N GLN A 281 -41.88 26.89 13.56
CA GLN A 281 -43.17 27.03 12.86
C GLN A 281 -42.97 26.46 11.41
N PRO A 282 -44.04 26.36 10.56
CA PRO A 282 -44.12 25.42 9.43
C PRO A 282 -44.21 26.03 8.00
N ASN A 283 -44.45 25.13 7.02
CA ASN A 283 -45.14 25.27 5.71
C ASN A 283 -44.37 25.61 4.42
N ILE A 284 -44.73 24.88 3.33
CA ILE A 284 -45.03 25.26 1.92
C ILE A 284 -45.04 23.93 1.12
N ASP A 285 -46.18 23.33 0.78
CA ASP A 285 -47.17 23.57 -0.29
C ASP A 285 -46.75 23.06 -1.71
N ILE A 286 -47.45 22.03 -2.19
CA ILE A 286 -47.23 21.34 -3.49
C ILE A 286 -48.47 21.56 -4.36
N LYS A 287 -48.33 22.23 -5.51
CA LYS A 287 -49.32 22.16 -6.59
C LYS A 287 -48.77 22.58 -7.95
N GLN A 288 -49.19 21.80 -8.96
CA GLN A 288 -49.10 22.04 -10.41
C GLN A 288 -47.69 21.81 -11.00
N LEU A 289 -47.48 20.99 -12.03
CA LEU A 289 -48.17 20.98 -13.33
C LEU A 289 -48.19 19.59 -13.99
N ARG A 290 -49.37 19.19 -14.47
CA ARG A 290 -49.63 18.08 -15.41
C ARG A 290 -49.06 18.42 -16.81
N SER A 291 -49.02 17.38 -17.66
CA SER A 291 -49.38 17.42 -19.10
C SER A 291 -48.19 17.52 -20.07
N ARG A 292 -48.06 16.70 -21.12
CA ARG A 292 -48.82 15.57 -21.69
C ARG A 292 -48.07 15.09 -22.94
N LYS A 293 -48.38 13.84 -23.35
CA LYS A 293 -48.54 13.34 -24.74
C LYS A 293 -47.24 13.18 -25.55
N ASN A 294 -47.07 12.14 -26.37
CA ASN A 294 -47.99 11.15 -26.95
C ASN A 294 -47.40 9.74 -26.83
#